data_AF-A0A8T1AL53-F1
#
_entry.id   AF-A0A8T1AL53-F1
#
_cell.length_a   1.000
_cell.length_b   1.000
_cell.length_c   1.000
_cell.angle_alpha   90.00
_cell.angle_beta   90.00
_cell.angle_gamma   90.00
#
_symmetry.space_group_name_H-M   'P 1'
#
loop_
_entity.id
_entity.type
_entity.pdbx_description
1 polymer ?
#
loop_
_entity_poly.entity_id
_entity_poly.type
_entity_poly.pdbx_seq_one_letter_code
_entity_poly.pdbx_strand_id
1 'polypeptide(L)'
;MSQRIARWLSLFSEYNFVVHYKLGKTNILADALSHIAAVEVAATISLRASISVAYESDAACSEIKYLRDLSDTARHRLSARSRAEVDRYGLDGDLLTYCVDRADPPRIVDDDLRA
;
A
#
# COMPACT_ATOMS: atom_id res chain seq x y z
N MET A 1 27.41 -15.38 -16.01
CA MET A 1 25.95 -15.27 -15.82
C MET A 1 25.68 -14.17 -14.82
N SER A 2 24.66 -13.31 -15.03
CA SER A 2 24.37 -12.22 -14.09
C SER A 2 23.66 -12.73 -12.84
N GLN A 3 23.86 -12.06 -11.71
CA GLN A 3 23.17 -12.38 -10.44
C GLN A 3 21.64 -12.38 -10.61
N ARG A 4 21.13 -11.48 -11.45
CA ARG A 4 19.69 -11.42 -11.78
C ARG A 4 19.22 -12.68 -12.49
N ILE A 5 19.97 -13.18 -13.47
CA ILE A 5 19.62 -14.41 -14.20
C ILE A 5 19.71 -15.62 -13.28
N ALA A 6 20.74 -15.71 -12.43
CA ALA A 6 20.84 -16.81 -11.46
C ALA A 6 19.65 -16.86 -10.50
N ARG A 7 19.17 -15.69 -10.02
CA ARG A 7 17.98 -15.62 -9.17
C ARG A 7 16.71 -16.08 -9.91
N TRP A 8 16.55 -15.68 -11.17
CA TRP A 8 15.41 -16.11 -12.00
C TRP A 8 15.43 -17.61 -12.29
N LEU A 9 16.60 -18.19 -12.62
CA LEU A 9 16.73 -19.62 -12.90
C LEU A 9 16.44 -20.47 -11.66
N SER A 10 16.84 -20.02 -10.47
CA SER A 10 16.50 -20.68 -9.20
C SER A 10 14.98 -20.70 -8.98
N LEU A 11 14.32 -19.56 -9.20
CA LEU A 11 12.87 -19.42 -8.99
C LEU A 11 12.05 -20.33 -9.91
N PHE A 12 12.54 -20.61 -11.12
CA PHE A 12 11.85 -21.48 -12.08
C PHE A 12 12.43 -22.90 -12.15
N SER A 13 13.32 -23.28 -11.22
CA SER A 13 14.03 -24.56 -11.27
C SER A 13 13.11 -25.79 -11.20
N GLU A 14 11.91 -25.64 -10.64
CA GLU A 14 10.88 -26.68 -10.59
C GLU A 14 10.17 -26.92 -11.93
N TYR A 15 10.31 -25.99 -12.87
CA TYR A 15 9.65 -26.04 -14.17
C TYR A 15 10.62 -26.47 -15.27
N ASN A 16 10.15 -27.32 -16.18
CA ASN A 16 10.86 -27.58 -17.43
C ASN A 16 10.51 -26.47 -18.43
N PHE A 17 11.40 -25.49 -18.63
CA PHE A 17 11.16 -24.37 -19.53
C PHE A 17 12.29 -24.15 -20.54
N VAL A 18 11.95 -23.54 -21.67
CA VAL A 18 12.89 -23.06 -22.68
C VAL A 18 12.61 -21.59 -22.95
N VAL A 19 13.65 -20.75 -22.89
CA VAL A 19 13.52 -19.30 -23.11
C VAL A 19 13.67 -19.00 -24.60
N HIS A 20 12.62 -18.47 -25.21
CA HIS A 20 12.65 -17.97 -26.58
C HIS A 20 12.49 -16.45 -26.60
N TYR A 21 13.39 -15.76 -27.29
CA TYR A 21 13.24 -14.34 -27.53
C TYR A 21 12.12 -14.08 -28.54
N LYS A 22 11.20 -13.18 -28.19
CA LYS A 22 10.16 -12.67 -29.11
C LYS A 22 10.33 -11.17 -29.28
N LEU A 23 10.38 -10.74 -30.53
CA LEU A 23 10.48 -9.31 -30.88
C LEU A 23 9.16 -8.59 -30.52
N GLY A 24 9.25 -7.36 -30.01
CA GLY A 24 8.10 -6.63 -29.41
C GLY A 24 6.81 -6.60 -30.25
N LYS A 25 6.91 -6.58 -31.60
CA LYS A 25 5.75 -6.62 -32.50
C LYS A 25 4.91 -7.91 -32.40
N THR A 26 5.47 -9.02 -31.93
CA THR A 26 4.74 -10.27 -31.70
C THR A 26 4.40 -10.49 -30.22
N ASN A 27 4.77 -9.54 -29.35
CA ASN A 27 4.53 -9.60 -27.90
C ASN A 27 3.36 -8.72 -27.44
N ILE A 28 2.40 -8.46 -28.34
CA ILE A 28 1.32 -7.49 -28.14
C ILE A 28 0.51 -7.81 -26.86
N LEU A 29 0.23 -9.08 -26.59
CA LEU A 29 -0.56 -9.47 -25.42
C LEU A 29 0.18 -9.18 -24.11
N ALA A 30 1.46 -9.53 -24.01
CA ALA A 30 2.21 -9.27 -22.78
C ALA A 30 2.48 -7.78 -22.58
N ASP A 31 2.68 -7.03 -23.67
CA ASP A 31 2.82 -5.58 -23.65
C ASP A 31 1.54 -4.90 -23.15
N ALA A 32 0.38 -5.27 -23.70
CA ALA A 32 -0.91 -4.76 -23.27
C ALA A 32 -1.21 -5.07 -21.79
N LEU A 33 -0.93 -6.30 -21.34
CA LEU A 33 -1.09 -6.69 -19.94
C LEU A 33 -0.14 -5.92 -19.02
N SER A 34 1.11 -5.73 -19.44
CA SER A 34 2.08 -4.93 -18.70
C SER A 34 1.63 -3.48 -18.57
N HIS A 35 1.05 -2.91 -19.62
CA HIS A 35 0.51 -1.55 -19.59
C HIS A 35 -0.69 -1.44 -18.65
N ILE A 36 -1.62 -2.39 -18.66
CA ILE A 36 -2.76 -2.39 -17.74
C ILE A 36 -2.28 -2.46 -16.28
N ALA A 37 -1.38 -3.40 -15.98
CA ALA A 37 -0.81 -3.53 -14.64
C ALA A 37 -0.06 -2.25 -14.22
N ALA A 38 0.70 -1.64 -15.13
CA ALA A 38 1.38 -0.39 -14.85
C ALA A 38 0.41 0.77 -14.59
N VAL A 39 -0.70 0.86 -15.32
CA VAL A 39 -1.75 1.87 -15.11
C VAL A 39 -2.44 1.67 -13.77
N GLU A 40 -2.78 0.43 -13.41
CA GLU A 40 -3.39 0.10 -12.11
C GLU A 40 -2.45 0.46 -10.94
N VAL A 41 -1.17 0.10 -11.07
CA VAL A 41 -0.15 0.48 -10.08
C VAL A 41 0.04 2.00 -10.02
N ALA A 42 0.06 2.70 -11.16
CA ALA A 42 0.19 4.15 -11.17
C ALA A 42 -1.02 4.84 -10.54
N ALA A 43 -2.24 4.36 -10.83
CA ALA A 43 -3.47 4.90 -10.27
C ALA A 43 -3.52 4.70 -8.75
N THR A 44 -3.15 3.52 -8.26
CA THR A 44 -3.09 3.23 -6.81
C THR A 44 -2.03 4.09 -6.12
N ILE A 45 -0.84 4.26 -6.69
CA ILE A 45 0.20 5.15 -6.14
C ILE A 45 -0.30 6.60 -6.10
N SER A 46 -0.93 7.08 -7.18
CA SER A 46 -1.48 8.43 -7.26
C SER A 46 -2.54 8.68 -6.18
N LEU A 47 -3.48 7.75 -6.01
CA LEU A 47 -4.54 7.86 -5.00
C LEU A 47 -3.95 7.86 -3.58
N ARG A 48 -3.01 6.95 -3.28
CA ARG A 48 -2.34 6.90 -1.98
C ARG A 48 -1.59 8.19 -1.67
N ALA A 49 -0.92 8.77 -2.67
CA ALA A 49 -0.24 10.06 -2.52
C ALA A 49 -1.24 11.19 -2.24
N SER A 50 -2.37 11.24 -2.95
CA SER A 50 -3.41 12.25 -2.72
C SER A 50 -4.01 12.15 -1.31
N ILE A 51 -4.30 10.94 -0.83
CA ILE A 51 -4.82 10.73 0.52
C ILE A 51 -3.79 11.14 1.58
N SER A 52 -2.52 10.75 1.40
CA SER A 52 -1.42 11.16 2.28
C SER A 52 -1.30 12.69 2.38
N VAL A 53 -1.37 13.39 1.25
CA VAL A 53 -1.35 14.86 1.22
C VAL A 53 -2.58 15.46 1.94
N ALA A 54 -3.76 14.87 1.78
CA ALA A 54 -4.96 15.33 2.48
C ALA A 54 -4.77 15.27 4.01
N TYR A 55 -4.17 14.19 4.53
CA TYR A 55 -3.89 14.05 5.95
C TYR A 55 -2.92 15.09 6.52
N GLU A 56 -1.93 15.53 5.73
CA GLU A 56 -1.03 16.62 6.14
C GLU A 56 -1.76 17.97 6.24
N SER A 57 -2.69 18.20 5.31
CA SER A 57 -3.46 19.45 5.28
C SER A 57 -4.57 19.50 6.33
N ASP A 58 -5.06 18.34 6.77
CA ASP A 58 -6.19 18.25 7.69
C ASP A 58 -5.75 18.30 9.16
N ALA A 59 -6.29 19.28 9.89
CA ALA A 59 -6.08 19.43 11.32
C ALA A 59 -6.76 18.30 12.13
N ALA A 60 -7.83 17.71 11.61
CA ALA A 60 -8.64 16.67 12.26
C ALA A 60 -8.04 15.25 12.18
N CYS A 61 -6.99 15.06 11.38
CA CYS A 61 -6.23 13.80 11.28
C CYS A 61 -5.27 13.61 12.48
N SER A 62 -5.83 13.54 13.68
CA SER A 62 -5.09 13.40 14.94
C SER A 62 -4.45 12.03 15.12
N GLU A 63 -5.09 10.99 14.57
CA GLU A 63 -4.69 9.58 14.61
C GLU A 63 -3.37 9.36 13.88
N ILE A 64 -3.22 9.93 12.69
CA ILE A 64 -1.99 9.86 11.90
C ILE A 64 -0.83 10.56 12.60
N LYS A 65 -1.07 11.76 13.13
CA LYS A 65 -0.06 12.52 13.88
C LYS A 65 0.41 11.74 15.10
N TYR A 66 -0.53 11.10 15.81
CA TYR A 66 -0.19 10.21 16.92
C TYR A 66 0.60 8.98 16.45
N LEU A 67 0.21 8.29 15.38
CA LEU A 67 0.90 7.06 14.95
C LEU A 67 2.31 7.32 14.39
N ARG A 68 2.55 8.51 13.83
CA ARG A 68 3.90 8.91 13.38
C ARG A 68 4.83 9.29 14.54
N ASP A 69 4.33 10.08 15.49
CA ASP A 69 5.15 10.60 16.59
C ASP A 69 5.16 9.68 17.82
N LEU A 70 4.15 8.82 17.95
CA LEU A 70 3.83 7.98 19.12
C LEU A 70 3.89 8.72 20.47
N SER A 71 3.67 10.04 20.45
CA SER A 71 3.83 10.91 21.60
C SER A 71 2.56 11.00 22.46
N ASP A 72 2.73 11.06 23.79
CA ASP A 72 1.62 11.25 24.73
C ASP A 72 0.87 12.57 24.49
N THR A 73 1.56 13.63 24.05
CA THR A 73 0.89 14.89 23.72
C THR A 73 -0.04 14.74 22.52
N ALA A 74 0.36 13.99 21.50
CA ALA A 74 -0.50 13.65 20.37
C ALA A 74 -1.62 12.69 20.80
N ARG A 75 -1.34 11.75 21.72
CA ARG A 75 -2.34 10.84 22.30
C ARG A 75 -3.47 11.59 23.02
N HIS A 76 -3.15 12.68 23.73
CA HIS A 76 -4.14 13.52 24.40
C HIS A 76 -4.99 14.34 23.42
N ARG A 77 -4.52 14.57 22.19
CA ARG A 77 -5.27 15.25 21.12
C ARG A 77 -6.25 14.34 20.40
N LEU A 78 -6.11 13.02 20.55
CA LEU A 78 -7.08 12.05 20.04
C LEU A 78 -8.45 12.22 20.71
N SER A 79 -9.52 11.87 19.99
CA SER A 79 -10.83 11.71 20.59
C SER A 79 -10.85 10.58 21.64
N ALA A 80 -11.81 10.60 22.55
CA ALA A 80 -11.96 9.53 23.55
C ALA A 80 -12.16 8.15 22.88
N ARG A 81 -12.90 8.11 21.77
CA ARG A 81 -13.10 6.92 20.95
C ARG A 81 -11.78 6.48 20.34
N SER A 82 -11.14 7.31 19.53
CA SER A 82 -9.89 6.96 18.83
C SER A 82 -8.79 6.50 19.80
N ARG A 83 -8.74 7.07 21.02
CA ARG A 83 -7.79 6.66 22.06
C ARG A 83 -8.08 5.27 22.63
N ALA A 84 -9.36 4.90 22.77
CA ALA A 84 -9.77 3.58 23.23
C ALA A 84 -9.57 2.49 22.16
N GLU A 85 -9.63 2.88 20.88
CA GLU A 85 -9.50 1.99 19.72
C GLU A 85 -8.11 2.08 19.07
N VAL A 86 -7.14 2.70 19.74
CA VAL A 86 -5.84 3.04 19.13
C VAL A 86 -5.02 1.81 18.71
N ASP A 87 -5.24 0.67 19.38
CA ASP A 87 -4.58 -0.61 19.04
C ASP A 87 -5.13 -1.24 17.76
N ARG A 88 -6.26 -0.74 17.24
CA ARG A 88 -6.85 -1.13 15.96
C ARG A 88 -6.37 -0.30 14.78
N TYR A 89 -5.70 0.83 15.04
CA TYR A 89 -5.14 1.66 13.99
C TYR A 89 -3.67 1.31 13.72
N GLY A 90 -3.28 1.37 12.46
CA GLY A 90 -1.91 1.14 12.00
C GLY A 90 -1.54 2.04 10.83
N LEU A 91 -0.26 2.06 10.48
CA LEU A 91 0.24 2.76 9.29
C LEU A 91 0.75 1.75 8.27
N ASP A 92 0.24 1.85 7.03
CA ASP A 92 0.86 1.24 5.86
C ASP A 92 1.53 2.35 5.02
N GLY A 93 2.82 2.58 5.30
CA GLY A 93 3.54 3.75 4.83
C GLY A 93 2.95 5.03 5.42
N ASP A 94 2.42 5.92 4.57
CA ASP A 94 1.78 7.17 4.97
C ASP A 94 0.24 7.08 5.11
N LEU A 95 -0.32 5.89 5.00
CA LEU A 95 -1.76 5.68 4.95
C LEU A 95 -2.29 5.09 6.26
N LEU A 96 -3.34 5.70 6.81
CA LEU A 96 -4.02 5.20 8.00
C LEU A 96 -4.82 3.93 7.66
N THR A 97 -4.60 2.90 8.45
CA THR A 97 -5.32 1.64 8.35
C THR A 97 -6.05 1.33 9.65
N TYR A 98 -7.15 0.61 9.55
CA TYR A 98 -7.98 0.21 10.67
C TYR A 98 -8.41 -1.25 10.57
N CYS A 99 -8.30 -1.97 11.69
CA CYS A 99 -8.74 -3.35 11.83
C CYS A 99 -10.01 -3.42 12.68
N VAL A 100 -11.08 -4.04 12.15
CA VAL A 100 -12.32 -4.26 12.91
C VAL A 100 -12.11 -5.37 13.94
N ASP A 101 -11.56 -6.50 13.50
CA ASP A 101 -11.04 -7.57 14.33
C ASP A 101 -9.52 -7.68 14.12
N ARG A 102 -8.77 -8.15 15.13
CA ARG A 102 -7.32 -8.43 15.01
C ARG A 102 -7.02 -9.52 13.98
N ALA A 103 -8.00 -10.36 13.67
CA ALA A 103 -7.90 -11.38 12.64
C ALA A 103 -8.25 -10.86 11.22
N ASP A 104 -8.88 -9.69 11.10
CA ASP A 104 -9.29 -9.14 9.82
C ASP A 104 -8.14 -8.42 9.12
N PRO A 105 -8.10 -8.45 7.77
CA PRO A 105 -7.14 -7.66 7.02
C PRO A 105 -7.40 -6.16 7.22
N PRO A 106 -6.34 -5.35 7.41
CA PRO A 106 -6.46 -3.92 7.64
C PRO A 106 -7.11 -3.21 6.44
N ARG A 107 -8.01 -2.27 6.74
CA ARG A 107 -8.70 -1.45 5.72
C ARG A 107 -8.17 -0.03 5.75
N ILE A 108 -8.01 0.57 4.57
CA ILE A 108 -7.65 1.99 4.44
C ILE A 108 -8.82 2.83 4.95
N VAL A 109 -8.53 3.80 5.83
CA VAL A 109 -9.53 4.71 6.38
C VAL A 109 -9.59 5.97 5.52
N ASP A 110 -10.68 6.15 4.78
CA ASP A 110 -11.02 7.42 4.14
C ASP A 110 -11.97 8.22 5.06
N ASP A 111 -11.91 9.54 4.99
CA ASP A 111 -12.61 10.49 5.90
C ASP A 111 -14.15 10.31 5.84
N ASP A 112 -14.68 9.75 4.74
CA ASP A 112 -16.12 9.45 4.55
C ASP A 112 -16.70 8.41 5.53
N LEU A 113 -15.87 7.69 6.27
CA LEU A 113 -16.33 6.78 7.34
C LEU A 113 -16.55 7.47 8.70
N ARG A 114 -16.41 8.80 8.78
CA ARG A 114 -16.58 9.58 10.03
C ARG A 114 -18.01 10.07 10.30
N ALA A 115 -19.01 9.61 9.54
CA ALA A 115 -20.43 9.91 9.77
C ALA A 115 -20.99 9.29 11.06
#